data_AF-O52974-F1
#
_entry.id   AF-O52974-F1
#
_cell.length_a   1.000
_cell.length_b   1.000
_cell.length_c   1.000
_cell.angle_alpha   90.00
_cell.angle_beta   90.00
_cell.angle_gamma   90.00
#
_symmetry.space_group_name_H-M   'P 1'
#
loop_
_entity.id
_entity.type
_entity.pdbx_description
1 polymer ?
#
loop_
_entity_poly.entity_id
_entity_poly.type
_entity_poly.pdbx_seq_one_letter_code
_entity_poly.pdbx_strand_id
1 'polypeptide(L)'
;MTNLKPYIIYDWKETILKDSKDNYSINESIPKIFSKKICGGRFFNSTLSGNWKSWTLTDEGEGPHPVLKCTIDNGYLEIYSNTSSEKHSLRDIEIKVCMSIKPNSDGTHSLCKNSFYIKTNSLKLSEDRLILSHCLDKLILAWFKDNHKYIELFINRSRIRTRVEGDLSLLGWDIESSVSYKTMNEFIKKDNLYEKKFHQYMEVRRNEYTIDGEFGPWQMTTGAD
;
A
#
# COMPACT_ATOMS: atom_id res chain seq x y z
N MET A 1 13.31 -11.53 -35.22
CA MET A 1 12.24 -10.69 -34.62
C MET A 1 12.29 -10.91 -33.12
N THR A 2 12.63 -9.88 -32.35
CA THR A 2 12.51 -9.91 -30.89
C THR A 2 11.03 -9.94 -30.54
N ASN A 3 10.54 -11.05 -30.01
CA ASN A 3 9.18 -11.15 -29.46
C ASN A 3 9.07 -10.19 -28.27
N LEU A 4 8.63 -8.96 -28.53
CA LEU A 4 8.19 -8.06 -27.47
C LEU A 4 7.02 -8.73 -26.76
N LYS A 5 7.10 -8.80 -25.43
CA LYS A 5 5.94 -9.23 -24.65
C LYS A 5 4.89 -8.13 -24.79
N PRO A 6 3.62 -8.49 -25.07
CA PRO A 6 2.57 -7.50 -25.17
C PRO A 6 2.43 -6.73 -23.86
N TYR A 7 2.09 -5.45 -23.95
CA TYR A 7 1.82 -4.61 -22.79
C TYR A 7 0.38 -4.79 -22.35
N ILE A 8 0.15 -4.86 -21.04
CA ILE A 8 -1.19 -5.02 -20.47
C ILE A 8 -1.57 -3.71 -19.80
N ILE A 9 -2.56 -3.05 -20.37
CA ILE A 9 -3.16 -1.83 -19.84
C ILE A 9 -4.23 -2.24 -18.83
N TYR A 10 -4.15 -1.70 -17.62
CA TYR A 10 -5.15 -1.89 -16.56
C TYR A 10 -6.09 -0.68 -16.52
N ASP A 11 -7.38 -0.89 -16.76
CA ASP A 11 -8.40 0.17 -16.69
C ASP A 11 -9.12 0.11 -15.34
N TRP A 12 -8.53 0.77 -14.34
CA TRP A 12 -9.08 0.80 -12.99
C TRP A 12 -10.40 1.56 -12.92
N LYS A 13 -10.61 2.59 -13.76
CA LYS A 13 -11.87 3.35 -13.83
C LYS A 13 -13.01 2.49 -14.34
N GLU A 14 -12.80 1.74 -15.42
CA GLU A 14 -13.81 0.81 -15.94
C GLU A 14 -14.07 -0.35 -14.97
N THR A 15 -13.03 -0.82 -14.27
CA THR A 15 -13.12 -1.86 -13.24
C THR A 15 -14.07 -1.44 -12.11
N ILE A 16 -13.86 -0.27 -11.50
CA ILE A 16 -14.70 0.19 -10.37
C ILE A 16 -16.17 0.43 -10.74
N LEU A 17 -16.45 0.87 -11.97
CA LEU A 17 -17.82 1.12 -12.42
C LEU A 17 -18.65 -0.16 -12.49
N LYS A 18 -18.03 -1.28 -12.88
CA LYS A 18 -18.70 -2.59 -13.00
C LYS A 18 -18.79 -3.32 -11.66
N ASP A 19 -17.79 -3.16 -10.79
CA ASP A 19 -17.77 -3.79 -9.47
C ASP A 19 -18.85 -3.26 -8.50
N SER A 20 -19.39 -2.06 -8.75
CA SER A 20 -20.41 -1.43 -7.91
C SER A 20 -21.66 -2.29 -7.66
N LYS A 21 -22.00 -3.24 -8.55
CA LYS A 21 -23.14 -4.16 -8.40
C LYS A 21 -22.78 -5.50 -7.73
N ASP A 22 -21.52 -5.96 -7.84
CA ASP A 22 -21.08 -7.30 -7.40
C ASP A 22 -20.28 -7.27 -6.08
N ASN A 23 -19.86 -6.08 -5.62
CA ASN A 23 -19.01 -5.87 -4.43
C ASN A 23 -19.52 -6.52 -3.14
N TYR A 24 -20.85 -6.64 -2.97
CA TYR A 24 -21.42 -7.29 -1.79
C TYR A 24 -21.00 -8.77 -1.70
N SER A 25 -21.11 -9.52 -2.81
CA SER A 25 -20.77 -10.95 -2.87
C SER A 25 -19.28 -11.23 -2.69
N ILE A 26 -18.41 -10.30 -3.11
CA ILE A 26 -16.96 -10.43 -2.95
C ILE A 26 -16.58 -10.25 -1.49
N ASN A 27 -17.19 -9.27 -0.81
CA ASN A 27 -16.93 -9.00 0.61
C ASN A 27 -17.36 -10.14 1.55
N GLU A 28 -18.35 -10.96 1.17
CA GLU A 28 -18.73 -12.17 1.93
C GLU A 28 -17.63 -13.22 1.97
N SER A 29 -16.72 -13.23 1.00
CA SER A 29 -15.60 -14.19 0.93
C SER A 29 -14.40 -13.81 1.80
N ILE A 30 -14.40 -12.60 2.35
CA ILE A 30 -13.33 -12.09 3.21
C ILE A 30 -13.70 -12.35 4.67
N PRO A 31 -12.77 -12.83 5.52
CA PRO A 31 -13.00 -12.93 6.95
C PRO A 31 -13.41 -11.56 7.52
N LYS A 32 -14.63 -11.47 8.06
CA LYS A 32 -15.13 -10.22 8.64
C LYS A 32 -14.28 -9.75 9.81
N ILE A 33 -13.75 -10.69 10.60
CA ILE A 33 -12.96 -10.39 11.79
C ILE A 33 -11.47 -10.40 11.43
N PHE A 34 -10.73 -9.40 11.89
CA PHE A 34 -9.27 -9.38 11.83
C PHE A 34 -8.66 -9.20 13.22
N SER A 35 -7.49 -9.80 13.43
CA SER A 35 -6.69 -9.60 14.62
C SER A 35 -5.21 -9.82 14.30
N LYS A 36 -4.35 -8.98 14.86
CA LYS A 36 -2.91 -9.10 14.72
C LYS A 36 -2.23 -8.54 15.96
N LYS A 37 -1.16 -9.20 16.41
CA LYS A 37 -0.32 -8.75 17.51
C LYS A 37 1.13 -8.74 17.09
N ILE A 38 1.85 -7.70 17.47
CA ILE A 38 3.31 -7.63 17.38
C ILE A 38 3.86 -7.47 18.79
N CYS A 39 4.75 -8.37 19.18
CA CYS A 39 5.45 -8.31 20.46
C CYS A 39 6.86 -7.77 20.23
N GLY A 40 7.09 -6.50 20.55
CA GLY A 40 8.39 -5.82 20.43
C GLY A 40 9.32 -6.07 21.62
N GLY A 41 9.16 -7.20 22.32
CA GLY A 41 9.87 -7.51 23.56
C GLY A 41 9.19 -6.95 24.79
N ARG A 42 9.96 -6.68 25.87
CA ARG A 42 9.39 -6.24 27.15
C ARG A 42 8.71 -4.87 27.05
N PHE A 43 9.27 -3.97 26.24
CA PHE A 43 8.98 -2.53 26.30
C PHE A 43 7.81 -2.05 25.45
N PHE A 44 7.42 -2.82 24.43
CA PHE A 44 6.41 -2.39 23.47
C PHE A 44 5.66 -3.58 22.89
N ASN A 45 4.34 -3.62 23.10
CA ASN A 45 3.46 -4.58 22.45
C ASN A 45 2.30 -3.82 21.79
N SER A 46 1.84 -4.30 20.64
CA SER A 46 0.68 -3.70 19.99
C SER A 46 -0.26 -4.77 19.46
N THR A 47 -1.55 -4.55 19.69
CA THR A 47 -2.64 -5.43 19.28
C THR A 47 -3.62 -4.64 18.43
N LEU A 48 -3.91 -5.14 17.25
CA LEU A 48 -4.93 -4.67 16.35
C LEU A 48 -6.06 -5.70 16.34
N SER A 49 -7.30 -5.28 16.50
CA SER A 49 -8.46 -6.17 16.42
C SER A 49 -9.70 -5.41 15.95
N GLY A 50 -10.54 -6.05 15.13
CA GLY A 50 -11.76 -5.42 14.66
C GLY A 50 -12.50 -6.22 13.61
N ASN A 51 -13.47 -5.55 13.01
CA ASN A 51 -14.31 -6.05 11.93
C ASN A 51 -14.17 -5.18 10.69
N TRP A 52 -14.02 -5.79 9.53
CA TRP A 52 -14.10 -5.10 8.25
C TRP A 52 -15.55 -4.76 7.93
N LYS A 53 -15.77 -3.52 7.50
CA LYS A 53 -17.03 -3.05 6.93
C LYS A 53 -17.12 -3.44 5.45
N SER A 54 -16.08 -3.09 4.69
CA SER A 54 -16.00 -3.34 3.25
C SER A 54 -14.59 -3.16 2.72
N TRP A 55 -14.29 -3.89 1.65
CA TRP A 55 -13.12 -3.75 0.81
C TRP A 55 -13.58 -3.38 -0.59
N THR A 56 -12.93 -2.38 -1.20
CA THR A 56 -13.28 -1.86 -2.52
C THR A 56 -12.02 -1.46 -3.27
N LEU A 57 -11.89 -1.85 -4.53
CA LEU A 57 -10.89 -1.26 -5.42
C LEU A 57 -11.18 0.22 -5.66
N THR A 58 -10.12 0.98 -5.90
CA THR A 58 -10.19 2.41 -6.24
C THR A 58 -9.55 2.63 -7.61
N ASP A 59 -9.82 3.78 -8.22
CA ASP A 59 -9.16 4.24 -9.46
C ASP A 59 -7.83 4.98 -9.21
N GLU A 60 -7.32 4.95 -7.97
CA GLU A 60 -6.04 5.54 -7.58
C GLU A 60 -4.83 4.63 -7.86
N GLY A 61 -5.08 3.44 -8.41
CA GLY A 61 -4.05 2.52 -8.87
C GLY A 61 -3.60 2.87 -10.28
N GLU A 62 -2.35 2.56 -10.59
CA GLU A 62 -1.76 2.76 -11.91
C GLU A 62 -1.08 1.46 -12.35
N GLY A 63 -1.22 1.12 -13.64
CA GLY A 63 -0.68 -0.13 -14.19
C GLY A 63 -1.07 -1.37 -13.35
N PRO A 64 -0.12 -2.30 -13.08
CA PRO A 64 -0.35 -3.51 -12.30
C PRO A 64 -0.36 -3.25 -10.77
N HIS A 65 -0.60 -2.01 -10.33
CA HIS A 65 -0.55 -1.60 -8.94
C HIS A 65 -1.91 -1.12 -8.39
N PRO A 66 -2.88 -2.02 -8.17
CA PRO A 66 -4.18 -1.63 -7.61
C PRO A 66 -4.05 -1.02 -6.22
N VAL A 67 -4.92 -0.06 -5.94
CA VAL A 67 -5.15 0.48 -4.60
C VAL A 67 -6.48 -0.04 -4.07
N LEU A 68 -6.38 -0.84 -3.00
CA LEU A 68 -7.52 -1.40 -2.28
C LEU A 68 -7.83 -0.53 -1.07
N LYS A 69 -9.05 0.00 -1.00
CA LYS A 69 -9.58 0.71 0.17
C LYS A 69 -10.33 -0.26 1.08
N CYS A 70 -9.88 -0.34 2.32
CA CYS A 70 -10.43 -1.20 3.37
C CYS A 70 -11.02 -0.32 4.46
N THR A 71 -12.31 -0.47 4.73
CA THR A 71 -13.02 0.30 5.76
C THR A 71 -13.26 -0.59 6.99
N ILE A 72 -12.89 -0.11 8.16
CA ILE A 72 -13.13 -0.79 9.44
C ILE A 72 -14.51 -0.39 9.95
N ASP A 73 -15.35 -1.38 10.29
CA ASP A 73 -16.66 -1.14 10.88
C ASP A 73 -16.50 -0.73 12.35
N ASN A 74 -15.88 -1.60 13.13
CA ASN A 74 -15.54 -1.36 14.52
C ASN A 74 -14.23 -2.09 14.86
N GLY A 75 -13.52 -1.63 15.88
CA GLY A 75 -12.25 -2.22 16.27
C GLY A 75 -11.42 -1.28 17.11
N TYR A 76 -10.22 -1.74 17.44
CA TYR A 76 -9.27 -0.96 18.20
C TYR A 76 -7.82 -1.27 17.82
N LEU A 77 -6.99 -0.25 18.01
CA LEU A 77 -5.55 -0.40 18.14
C LEU A 77 -5.19 -0.19 19.61
N GLU A 78 -4.60 -1.20 20.22
CA GLU A 78 -4.09 -1.14 21.58
C GLU A 78 -2.56 -1.15 21.54
N ILE A 79 -1.95 -0.14 22.17
CA ILE A 79 -0.51 -0.04 22.31
C ILE A 79 -0.17 -0.10 23.80
N TYR A 80 0.51 -1.19 24.16
CA TYR A 80 1.03 -1.43 25.49
C TYR A 80 2.49 -1.01 25.56
N SER A 81 2.80 -0.19 26.55
CA SER A 81 4.14 0.13 27.04
C SER A 81 4.30 -0.46 28.44
N ASN A 82 5.53 -0.54 28.94
CA ASN A 82 5.82 -1.08 30.28
C ASN A 82 4.93 -0.57 31.41
N THR A 83 4.44 0.68 31.31
CA THR A 83 3.75 1.39 32.38
C THR A 83 2.28 1.72 32.07
N SER A 84 1.84 1.54 30.83
CA SER A 84 0.49 1.94 30.41
C SER A 84 0.05 1.25 29.12
N SER A 85 -1.26 1.00 28.99
CA SER A 85 -1.90 0.69 27.70
C SER A 85 -2.76 1.86 27.25
N GLU A 86 -2.74 2.13 25.96
CA GLU A 86 -3.66 3.05 25.32
C GLU A 86 -4.45 2.28 24.28
N LYS A 87 -5.78 2.44 24.30
CA LYS A 87 -6.68 1.80 23.37
C LYS A 87 -7.40 2.86 22.55
N HIS A 88 -7.19 2.80 21.24
CA HIS A 88 -7.71 3.77 20.28
C HIS A 88 -8.79 3.11 19.43
N SER A 89 -9.95 3.75 19.33
CA SER A 89 -11.05 3.28 18.48
C SER A 89 -10.69 3.38 17.01
N LEU A 90 -11.02 2.37 16.21
CA LEU A 90 -10.82 2.34 14.76
C LEU A 90 -12.16 2.37 13.98
N ARG A 91 -13.25 2.81 14.62
CA ARG A 91 -14.55 2.91 13.97
C ARG A 91 -14.49 3.82 12.74
N ASP A 92 -14.98 3.32 11.61
CA ASP A 92 -15.06 4.00 10.32
C ASP A 92 -13.69 4.51 9.80
N ILE A 93 -12.57 3.92 10.25
CA ILE A 93 -11.24 4.21 9.70
C ILE A 93 -11.08 3.53 8.34
N GLU A 94 -10.62 4.31 7.36
CA GLU A 94 -10.31 3.86 6.01
C GLU A 94 -8.80 3.68 5.86
N ILE A 95 -8.40 2.57 5.26
CA ILE A 95 -7.00 2.23 5.01
C ILE A 95 -6.86 1.89 3.54
N LYS A 96 -5.96 2.58 2.83
CA LYS A 96 -5.64 2.29 1.44
C LYS A 96 -4.36 1.49 1.37
N VAL A 97 -4.44 0.28 0.85
CA VAL A 97 -3.32 -0.64 0.65
C VAL A 97 -3.04 -0.74 -0.83
N CYS A 98 -1.79 -0.49 -1.22
CA CYS A 98 -1.32 -0.75 -2.57
C CYS A 98 -0.57 -2.08 -2.60
N MET A 99 -0.67 -2.77 -3.74
CA MET A 99 -0.01 -4.05 -3.99
C MET A 99 0.34 -4.17 -5.46
N SER A 100 1.22 -5.11 -5.82
CA SER A 100 1.51 -5.42 -7.22
C SER A 100 0.88 -6.77 -7.59
N ILE A 101 0.23 -6.82 -8.74
CA ILE A 101 -0.40 -8.03 -9.28
C ILE A 101 0.29 -8.46 -10.58
N LYS A 102 0.29 -9.77 -10.83
CA LYS A 102 0.81 -10.35 -12.06
C LYS A 102 -0.26 -11.24 -12.70
N PRO A 103 -0.56 -11.08 -13.99
CA PRO A 103 -1.51 -11.93 -14.67
C PRO A 103 -0.95 -13.34 -14.89
N ASN A 104 -1.82 -14.33 -14.71
CA ASN A 104 -1.60 -15.74 -15.00
C ASN A 104 -2.23 -16.11 -16.34
N SER A 105 -1.84 -17.26 -16.89
CA SER A 105 -2.33 -17.74 -18.19
C SER A 105 -3.82 -18.10 -18.21
N ASP A 106 -4.40 -18.40 -17.04
CA ASP A 106 -5.81 -18.76 -16.87
C ASP A 106 -6.72 -17.54 -16.65
N GLY A 107 -6.17 -16.32 -16.76
CA GLY A 107 -6.90 -15.06 -16.54
C GLY A 107 -7.01 -14.66 -15.07
N THR A 108 -6.46 -15.43 -14.13
CA THR A 108 -6.30 -15.00 -12.74
C THR A 108 -5.08 -14.10 -12.58
N HIS A 109 -4.92 -13.53 -11.40
CA HIS A 109 -3.80 -12.73 -10.97
C HIS A 109 -3.19 -13.34 -9.72
N SER A 110 -1.86 -13.30 -9.65
CA SER A 110 -1.09 -13.59 -8.45
C SER A 110 -0.56 -12.32 -7.83
N LEU A 111 -0.52 -12.27 -6.51
CA LEU A 111 0.09 -11.15 -5.80
C LEU A 111 1.61 -11.29 -5.78
N CYS A 112 2.32 -10.22 -6.14
CA CYS A 112 3.76 -10.18 -6.03
C CYS A 112 4.16 -10.19 -4.55
N LYS A 113 5.06 -11.10 -4.16
CA LYS A 113 5.56 -11.20 -2.78
C LYS A 113 6.16 -9.87 -2.32
N ASN A 114 5.87 -9.49 -1.08
CA ASN A 114 6.38 -8.27 -0.45
C ASN A 114 6.04 -6.95 -1.16
N SER A 115 5.06 -6.92 -2.07
CA SER A 115 4.65 -5.70 -2.78
C SER A 115 3.66 -4.81 -2.01
N PHE A 116 3.20 -5.25 -0.84
CA PHE A 116 2.22 -4.51 -0.06
C PHE A 116 2.85 -3.33 0.67
N TYR A 117 2.23 -2.16 0.50
CA TYR A 117 2.48 -0.98 1.33
C TYR A 117 1.17 -0.23 1.60
N ILE A 118 1.14 0.52 2.70
CA ILE A 118 0.01 1.40 3.01
C ILE A 118 0.22 2.70 2.24
N LYS A 119 -0.75 3.06 1.38
CA LYS A 119 -0.75 4.34 0.67
C LYS A 119 -1.16 5.46 1.62
N THR A 120 -2.25 5.25 2.36
CA THR A 120 -2.76 6.19 3.38
C THR A 120 -3.66 5.47 4.38
N ASN A 121 -3.87 6.07 5.56
CA ASN A 121 -4.98 5.75 6.43
C ASN A 121 -5.69 7.04 6.90
N SER A 122 -6.96 6.94 7.30
CA SER A 122 -7.77 8.10 7.72
C SER A 122 -7.73 8.38 9.22
N LEU A 123 -6.77 7.79 9.95
CA LEU A 123 -6.64 8.00 11.39
C LEU A 123 -6.19 9.43 11.64
N LYS A 124 -7.10 10.28 12.12
CA LYS A 124 -6.80 11.68 12.45
C LYS A 124 -5.88 11.73 13.66
N LEU A 125 -4.66 12.21 13.46
CA LEU A 125 -3.64 12.29 14.49
C LEU A 125 -2.99 13.67 14.46
N SER A 126 -2.69 14.20 15.63
CA SER A 126 -1.71 15.29 15.82
C SER A 126 -0.29 14.73 15.65
N GLU A 127 0.68 15.59 15.33
CA GLU A 127 2.06 15.20 14.99
C GLU A 127 2.76 14.38 16.09
N ASP A 128 2.38 14.58 17.35
CA ASP A 128 2.85 13.83 18.54
C ASP A 128 2.39 12.36 18.57
N ARG A 129 1.54 11.93 17.63
CA ARG A 129 0.95 10.59 17.60
C ARG A 129 1.30 9.77 16.36
N LEU A 130 2.33 10.15 15.61
CA LEU A 130 2.81 9.40 14.44
C LEU A 130 3.07 7.92 14.73
N ILE A 131 3.47 7.57 15.96
CA ILE A 131 3.63 6.18 16.39
C ILE A 131 2.34 5.37 16.26
N LEU A 132 1.16 5.97 16.48
CA LEU A 132 -0.13 5.30 16.35
C LEU A 132 -0.39 4.92 14.89
N SER A 133 -0.18 5.85 13.96
CA SER A 133 -0.30 5.58 12.51
C SER A 133 0.67 4.48 12.10
N HIS A 134 1.94 4.60 12.51
CA HIS A 134 2.96 3.63 12.14
C HIS A 134 2.63 2.22 12.65
N CYS A 135 2.14 2.11 13.88
CA CYS A 135 1.74 0.82 14.45
C CYS A 135 0.50 0.24 13.77
N LEU A 136 -0.49 1.08 13.44
CA LEU A 136 -1.65 0.67 12.64
C LEU A 136 -1.18 0.10 11.30
N ASP A 137 -0.41 0.87 10.55
CA ASP A 137 0.07 0.50 9.22
C ASP A 137 0.88 -0.80 9.26
N LYS A 138 1.79 -0.92 10.23
CA LYS A 138 2.62 -2.11 10.41
C LYS A 138 1.80 -3.36 10.75
N LEU A 139 0.81 -3.26 11.63
CA LEU A 139 -0.05 -4.38 12.02
C LEU A 139 -0.98 -4.79 10.87
N ILE A 140 -1.54 -3.83 10.14
CA ILE A 140 -2.37 -4.08 8.96
C ILE A 140 -1.53 -4.78 7.88
N LEU A 141 -0.35 -4.26 7.54
CA LEU A 141 0.53 -4.90 6.56
C LEU A 141 0.92 -6.32 6.98
N ALA A 142 1.22 -6.54 8.26
CA ALA A 142 1.51 -7.87 8.76
C ALA A 142 0.30 -8.80 8.66
N TRP A 143 -0.91 -8.30 8.91
CA TRP A 143 -2.14 -9.07 8.71
C TRP A 143 -2.36 -9.40 7.22
N PHE A 144 -2.18 -8.43 6.31
CA PHE A 144 -2.31 -8.63 4.87
C PHE A 144 -1.33 -9.69 4.34
N LYS A 145 -0.08 -9.68 4.83
CA LYS A 145 0.93 -10.68 4.47
C LYS A 145 0.51 -12.10 4.89
N ASP A 146 0.04 -12.27 6.12
CA ASP A 146 -0.43 -13.56 6.62
C ASP A 146 -1.69 -14.05 5.89
N ASN A 147 -2.52 -13.10 5.43
CA ASN A 147 -3.83 -13.35 4.83
C ASN A 147 -3.84 -13.16 3.31
N HIS A 148 -2.67 -13.22 2.64
CA HIS A 148 -2.50 -12.93 1.21
C HIS A 148 -3.50 -13.66 0.31
N LYS A 149 -3.86 -14.90 0.64
CA LYS A 149 -4.82 -15.72 -0.12
C LYS A 149 -6.20 -15.07 -0.25
N TYR A 150 -6.66 -14.35 0.77
CA TYR A 150 -7.96 -13.67 0.73
C TYR A 150 -7.93 -12.44 -0.16
N ILE A 151 -6.78 -11.75 -0.19
CA ILE A 151 -6.57 -10.60 -1.07
C ILE A 151 -6.46 -11.08 -2.52
N GLU A 152 -5.76 -12.18 -2.77
CA GLU A 152 -5.64 -12.75 -4.11
C GLU A 152 -7.01 -13.21 -4.63
N LEU A 153 -7.81 -13.87 -3.77
CA LEU A 153 -9.19 -14.23 -4.08
C LEU A 153 -10.04 -12.99 -4.40
N PHE A 154 -9.91 -11.91 -3.62
CA PHE A 154 -10.62 -10.66 -3.85
C PHE A 154 -10.28 -10.07 -5.23
N ILE A 155 -8.99 -9.94 -5.55
CA ILE A 155 -8.50 -9.44 -6.84
C ILE A 155 -9.04 -10.29 -7.99
N ASN A 156 -9.00 -11.62 -7.87
CA ASN A 156 -9.48 -12.53 -8.90
C ASN A 156 -10.99 -12.49 -9.12
N ARG A 157 -11.76 -12.09 -8.10
CA ARG A 157 -13.21 -11.89 -8.20
C ARG A 157 -13.61 -10.50 -8.66
N SER A 158 -12.71 -9.53 -8.64
CA SER A 158 -12.96 -8.12 -9.01
C SER A 158 -12.99 -7.86 -10.52
N ARG A 159 -12.99 -8.91 -11.35
CA ARG A 159 -13.14 -8.85 -12.83
C ARG A 159 -12.39 -7.68 -13.49
N ILE A 160 -11.12 -7.56 -13.14
CA ILE A 160 -10.25 -6.45 -13.54
C ILE A 160 -10.26 -6.28 -15.06
N ARG A 161 -10.52 -5.05 -15.50
CA ARG A 161 -10.55 -4.70 -16.92
C ARG A 161 -9.13 -4.47 -17.41
N THR A 162 -8.75 -5.28 -18.38
CA THR A 162 -7.45 -5.17 -19.04
C THR A 162 -7.62 -5.12 -20.55
N ARG A 163 -6.73 -4.37 -21.19
CA ARG A 163 -6.54 -4.37 -22.65
C ARG A 163 -5.12 -4.79 -22.95
N VAL A 164 -4.96 -5.63 -23.96
CA VAL A 164 -3.64 -6.04 -24.45
C VAL A 164 -3.25 -5.12 -25.61
N GLU A 165 -2.10 -4.48 -25.49
CA GLU A 165 -1.49 -3.69 -26.55
C GLU A 165 -0.32 -4.51 -27.14
N GLY A 166 -0.48 -4.87 -28.42
CA GLY A 166 0.45 -5.78 -29.12
C GLY A 166 1.68 -5.09 -29.69
N ASP A 167 1.62 -3.76 -29.83
CA ASP A 167 2.71 -2.91 -30.31
C ASP A 167 3.00 -1.80 -29.30
N LEU A 168 4.05 -1.01 -29.54
CA LEU A 168 4.35 0.17 -28.73
C LEU A 168 3.23 1.20 -28.85
N SER A 169 2.89 1.86 -27.73
CA SER A 169 1.83 2.85 -27.66
C SER A 169 2.22 3.99 -26.72
N LEU A 170 1.83 5.21 -27.09
CA LEU A 170 1.95 6.41 -26.26
C LEU A 170 0.71 6.63 -25.37
N LEU A 171 -0.18 5.62 -25.29
CA LEU A 171 -1.36 5.63 -24.43
C LEU A 171 -2.27 6.87 -24.62
N GLY A 172 -2.34 7.38 -25.86
CA GLY A 172 -3.17 8.53 -26.25
C GLY A 172 -2.42 9.85 -26.35
N TRP A 173 -1.13 9.90 -26.00
CA TRP A 173 -0.29 11.08 -26.24
C TRP A 173 0.25 11.12 -27.67
N ASP A 174 0.48 12.32 -28.19
CA ASP A 174 1.05 12.52 -29.53
C ASP A 174 2.57 12.34 -29.56
N ILE A 175 3.27 12.79 -28.51
CA ILE A 175 4.73 12.81 -28.40
C ILE A 175 5.13 12.51 -26.96
N GLU A 176 6.13 11.65 -26.78
CA GLU A 176 6.77 11.38 -25.49
C GLU A 176 8.30 11.50 -25.62
N SER A 177 8.95 12.12 -24.63
CA SER A 177 10.41 12.18 -24.51
C SER A 177 10.84 11.45 -23.25
N SER A 178 11.53 10.33 -23.40
CA SER A 178 11.82 9.42 -22.30
C SER A 178 13.34 9.23 -22.12
N VAL A 179 13.78 9.12 -20.85
CA VAL A 179 15.16 8.76 -20.49
C VAL A 179 15.14 7.62 -19.47
N SER A 180 16.21 6.84 -19.42
CA SER A 180 16.31 5.75 -18.43
C SER A 180 16.48 6.30 -17.01
N TYR A 181 16.01 5.56 -15.99
CA TYR A 181 16.27 5.91 -14.57
C TYR A 181 17.76 6.05 -14.26
N LYS A 182 18.61 5.25 -14.91
CA LYS A 182 20.06 5.38 -14.77
C LYS A 182 20.55 6.76 -15.21
N THR A 183 20.10 7.22 -16.37
CA THR A 183 20.45 8.55 -16.90
C THR A 183 19.92 9.66 -15.99
N MET A 184 18.68 9.54 -15.51
CA MET A 184 18.12 10.50 -14.55
C MET A 184 18.93 10.55 -13.24
N ASN A 185 19.36 9.40 -12.73
CA ASN A 185 20.19 9.34 -11.51
C ASN A 185 21.60 9.93 -11.71
N GLU A 186 22.15 9.85 -12.93
CA GLU A 186 23.39 10.55 -13.28
C GLU A 186 23.20 12.07 -13.23
N PHE A 187 22.06 12.59 -13.70
CA PHE A 187 21.70 14.01 -13.59
C PHE A 187 21.50 14.43 -12.13
N ILE A 188 20.69 13.71 -11.34
CA ILE A 188 20.45 14.02 -9.91
C ILE A 188 21.77 14.12 -9.14
N LYS A 189 22.68 13.17 -9.37
CA LYS A 189 23.99 13.15 -8.74
C LYS A 189 24.86 14.34 -9.16
N LYS A 190 24.85 14.69 -10.44
CA LYS A 190 25.68 15.78 -11.00
C LYS A 190 25.17 17.15 -10.57
N ASP A 191 23.86 17.35 -10.61
CA ASP A 191 23.21 18.63 -10.27
C ASP A 191 23.25 18.88 -8.76
N ASN A 192 23.27 17.80 -7.97
CA ASN A 192 23.54 17.85 -6.53
C ASN A 192 22.58 18.76 -5.74
N LEU A 193 21.30 18.76 -6.16
CA LEU A 193 20.20 19.57 -5.60
C LEU A 193 19.36 18.83 -4.54
N TYR A 194 19.78 17.64 -4.10
CA TYR A 194 19.10 16.89 -3.04
C TYR A 194 19.57 17.33 -1.64
N GLU A 195 18.69 17.18 -0.64
CA GLU A 195 19.04 17.47 0.75
C GLU A 195 20.14 16.51 1.22
N LYS A 196 21.23 17.07 1.73
CA LYS A 196 22.42 16.29 2.10
C LYS A 196 22.44 15.90 3.55
N LYS A 197 21.93 16.76 4.42
CA LYS A 197 21.99 16.54 5.86
C LYS A 197 20.58 16.44 6.39
N PHE A 198 20.37 15.54 7.34
CA PHE A 198 19.11 15.47 8.03
C PHE A 198 19.34 15.45 9.53
N HIS A 199 18.44 16.13 10.21
CA HIS A 199 18.23 16.06 11.64
C HIS A 199 16.75 15.80 11.83
N GLN A 200 16.40 14.64 12.36
CA GLN A 200 15.03 14.30 12.67
C GLN A 200 14.91 14.03 14.16
N TYR A 201 14.03 14.79 14.81
CA TYR A 201 13.65 14.62 16.19
C TYR A 201 12.19 14.16 16.27
N MET A 202 11.92 13.22 17.18
CA MET A 202 10.57 12.87 17.56
C MET A 202 10.51 12.57 19.06
N GLU A 203 9.48 13.10 19.72
CA GLU A 203 9.16 12.75 21.09
C GLU A 203 7.97 11.79 21.11
N VAL A 204 8.12 10.64 21.76
CA VAL A 204 7.03 9.68 21.97
C VAL A 204 6.96 9.31 23.44
N ARG A 205 5.88 9.75 24.10
CA ARG A 205 5.59 9.44 25.51
C ARG A 205 6.79 9.72 26.43
N ARG A 206 7.39 10.91 26.31
CA ARG A 206 8.58 11.38 27.07
C ARG A 206 9.89 10.65 26.75
N ASN A 207 9.91 9.82 25.72
CA ASN A 207 11.15 9.33 25.14
C ASN A 207 11.47 10.18 23.92
N GLU A 208 12.72 10.63 23.85
CA GLU A 208 13.22 11.42 22.74
C GLU A 208 14.02 10.50 21.82
N TYR A 209 13.73 10.59 20.53
CA TYR A 209 14.48 9.91 19.49
C TYR A 209 15.00 10.95 18.53
N THR A 210 16.32 10.97 18.40
CA THR A 210 17.02 11.85 17.47
C THR A 210 17.83 11.00 16.51
N ILE A 211 17.75 11.33 15.23
CA ILE A 211 18.63 10.78 14.21
C ILE A 211 19.24 11.92 13.41
N ASP A 212 20.56 11.86 13.31
CA ASP A 212 21.39 12.79 12.56
C ASP A 212 22.19 11.99 11.53
N GLY A 213 22.34 12.56 10.34
CA GLY A 213 23.15 11.91 9.33
C GLY A 213 23.23 12.68 8.02
N GLU A 214 23.83 12.01 7.04
CA GLU A 214 23.97 12.53 5.69
C GLU A 214 23.41 11.52 4.68
N PHE A 215 22.71 12.04 3.66
CA PHE A 215 22.25 11.25 2.53
C PHE A 215 23.31 11.18 1.43
N GLY A 216 23.41 10.00 0.81
CA GLY A 216 23.98 9.90 -0.53
C GLY A 216 23.04 10.51 -1.58
N PRO A 217 23.47 10.59 -2.86
CA PRO A 217 22.59 11.02 -3.94
C PRO A 217 21.29 10.24 -3.95
N TRP A 218 20.17 10.96 -4.01
CA TRP A 218 18.86 10.34 -4.15
C TRP A 218 18.78 9.59 -5.48
N GLN A 219 18.13 8.43 -5.47
CA GLN A 219 18.04 7.56 -6.63
C GLN A 219 16.57 7.29 -6.93
N MET A 220 16.13 7.67 -8.12
CA MET A 220 14.93 7.14 -8.73
C MET A 220 15.10 5.63 -8.89
N THR A 221 14.12 4.86 -8.42
CA THR A 221 14.15 3.39 -8.39
C THR A 221 12.79 2.81 -8.79
N THR A 222 12.75 1.51 -9.04
CA THR A 222 11.56 0.78 -9.51
C THR A 222 10.65 0.33 -8.36
N GLY A 223 9.40 0.01 -8.67
CA GLY A 223 8.44 -0.57 -7.72
C GLY A 223 7.11 0.18 -7.62
N ALA A 224 7.03 1.33 -8.30
CA ALA A 224 5.82 2.07 -8.63
C ALA A 224 5.88 2.46 -10.10
N ASP A 225 4.71 2.71 -10.68
CA ASP A 225 4.49 3.27 -12.02
C ASP A 225 3.71 4.58 -11.88
#